data_AF-A0A0R2T303-F1
#
_entry.id   AF-A0A0R2T303-F1
#
_cell.length_a   1.000
_cell.length_b   1.000
_cell.length_c   1.000
_cell.angle_alpha   90.00
_cell.angle_beta   90.00
_cell.angle_gamma   90.00
#
_symmetry.space_group_name_H-M   'P 1'
#
loop_
_entity.id
_entity.type
_entity.pdbx_description
1 polymer ?
#
loop_
_entity_poly.entity_id
_entity_poly.type
_entity_poly.pdbx_seq_one_letter_code
_entity_poly.pdbx_strand_id
1 'polypeptide(L)'
;MNIILKVSMANYDEWKKTFDNHTERATVCDESKTTIGKVNDTSCIVMLYDVDMQRMQELMNSEFMITVTKEQQIVNEEMHSFTPLQP
;
A
#
# COMPACT_ATOMS: atom_id res chain seq x y z
N MET A 1 1.91 -13.68 0.93
CA MET A 1 3.32 -13.24 0.70
C MET A 1 3.53 -11.92 1.41
N ASN A 2 4.70 -11.61 1.96
CA ASN A 2 4.94 -10.26 2.51
C ASN A 2 5.58 -9.36 1.46
N ILE A 3 5.15 -8.10 1.41
CA ILE A 3 5.52 -7.15 0.38
C ILE A 3 5.90 -5.83 1.02
N ILE A 4 7.00 -5.25 0.56
CA ILE A 4 7.40 -3.88 0.85
C ILE A 4 7.30 -3.06 -0.43
N LEU A 5 6.68 -1.89 -0.33
CA LEU A 5 6.44 -0.95 -1.40
C LEU A 5 7.06 0.39 -1.03
N LYS A 6 7.75 1.01 -1.97
CA LYS A 6 8.05 2.45 -1.91
C LYS A 6 7.12 3.14 -2.89
N VAL A 7 6.33 4.07 -2.38
CA VAL A 7 5.35 4.82 -3.17
C VAL A 7 5.61 6.31 -3.04
N SER A 8 5.40 7.03 -4.13
CA SER A 8 5.32 8.49 -4.15
C SER A 8 3.89 8.94 -4.43
N MET A 9 3.55 10.14 -3.98
CA MET A 9 2.22 10.75 -4.09
C MET A 9 2.34 12.27 -4.06
N ALA A 10 1.29 12.97 -4.50
CA ALA A 10 1.24 14.44 -4.48
C ALA A 10 1.32 15.02 -3.06
N ASN A 11 0.69 14.38 -2.07
CA ASN A 11 0.68 14.80 -0.67
C ASN A 11 0.52 13.59 0.26
N TYR A 12 1.48 13.37 1.15
CA TYR A 12 1.48 12.24 2.08
C TYR A 12 0.31 12.27 3.08
N ASP A 13 -0.02 13.43 3.64
CA ASP A 13 -1.04 13.52 4.70
C ASP A 13 -2.45 13.26 4.13
N GLU A 14 -2.72 13.74 2.92
CA GLU A 14 -3.97 13.44 2.20
C GLU A 14 -4.03 11.98 1.77
N TRP A 15 -2.92 11.44 1.26
CA TRP A 15 -2.82 10.03 0.93
C TRP A 15 -3.04 9.15 2.16
N LYS A 16 -2.44 9.49 3.30
CA LYS A 16 -2.55 8.73 4.55
C LYS A 16 -3.99 8.69 5.05
N LYS A 17 -4.74 9.79 4.95
CA LYS A 17 -6.18 9.81 5.29
C LYS A 17 -6.98 8.87 4.39
N THR A 18 -6.74 8.87 3.08
CA THR A 18 -7.41 7.95 2.15
C THR A 18 -7.02 6.50 2.45
N PHE A 19 -5.73 6.25 2.71
CA PHE A 19 -5.21 4.94 3.05
C PHE A 19 -5.85 4.39 4.33
N ASP A 20 -5.91 5.18 5.40
CA ASP A 20 -6.45 4.76 6.70
C ASP A 20 -7.95 4.47 6.66
N ASN A 21 -8.69 5.18 5.80
CA ASN A 21 -10.13 4.97 5.64
C ASN A 21 -10.48 3.83 4.67
N HIS A 22 -9.49 3.23 4.00
CA HIS A 22 -9.73 2.15 3.04
C HIS A 22 -9.83 0.79 3.74
N THR A 23 -11.04 0.41 4.17
CA THR A 23 -11.30 -0.81 4.94
C THR A 23 -11.20 -2.10 4.13
N GLU A 24 -11.42 -2.06 2.82
CA GLU A 24 -11.37 -3.25 1.95
C GLU A 24 -9.97 -3.88 1.89
N ARG A 25 -8.92 -3.13 2.23
CA ARG A 25 -7.54 -3.63 2.34
C ARG A 25 -7.42 -4.82 3.30
N ALA A 26 -8.23 -4.90 4.35
CA ALA A 26 -8.25 -6.03 5.28
C ALA A 26 -8.66 -7.37 4.62
N THR A 27 -9.22 -7.34 3.40
CA THR A 27 -9.56 -8.55 2.64
C THR A 27 -8.40 -9.10 1.80
N VAL A 28 -7.33 -8.31 1.64
CA VAL A 28 -6.16 -8.63 0.79
C VAL A 28 -4.87 -8.89 1.57
N CYS A 29 -4.77 -8.44 2.82
CA CYS A 29 -3.58 -8.62 3.66
C CYS A 29 -3.93 -8.63 5.16
N ASP A 30 -2.98 -9.03 6.00
CA ASP A 30 -3.10 -8.89 7.46
C ASP A 30 -2.93 -7.42 7.86
N GLU A 31 -4.05 -6.71 7.90
CA GLU A 31 -4.10 -5.28 8.20
C GLU A 31 -3.56 -4.94 9.59
N SER A 32 -3.64 -5.86 10.55
CA SER A 32 -3.15 -5.63 11.91
C SER A 32 -1.62 -5.47 11.98
N LYS A 33 -0.91 -5.92 10.94
CA LYS A 33 0.55 -5.83 10.81
C LYS A 33 0.99 -4.80 9.76
N THR A 34 0.05 -4.24 8.98
CA THR A 34 0.35 -3.23 7.98
C THR A 34 1.14 -2.09 8.63
N THR A 35 2.33 -1.81 8.11
CA THR A 35 3.23 -0.79 8.67
C THR A 35 3.54 0.24 7.60
N ILE A 36 3.49 1.52 7.98
CA ILE A 36 3.75 2.64 7.07
C ILE A 36 4.82 3.54 7.68
N GLY A 37 5.88 3.80 6.93
CA GLY A 37 6.91 4.77 7.28
C GLY A 37 6.85 5.96 6.34
N LYS A 38 6.58 7.17 6.86
CA LYS A 38 6.73 8.41 6.09
C LYS A 38 8.21 8.59 5.75
N VAL A 39 8.54 8.76 4.47
CA VAL A 39 9.90 9.08 4.02
C VAL A 39 10.07 10.59 3.95
N ASN A 40 9.11 11.27 3.30
CA ASN A 40 9.00 12.73 3.23
C ASN A 40 7.54 13.12 2.93
N ASP A 41 7.29 14.37 2.55
CA ASP A 41 5.93 14.89 2.32
C ASP A 41 5.25 14.35 1.04
N THR A 42 5.99 13.63 0.19
CA THR A 42 5.51 13.12 -1.09
C THR A 42 5.85 11.63 -1.30
N SER A 43 6.30 10.93 -0.27
CA SER A 43 6.64 9.51 -0.38
C SER A 43 6.62 8.77 0.96
N CYS A 44 6.36 7.48 0.88
CA CYS A 44 6.38 6.58 2.03
C CYS A 44 6.78 5.16 1.64
N ILE A 45 7.06 4.37 2.67
CA ILE A 45 7.25 2.93 2.57
C ILE A 45 6.03 2.25 3.20
N VAL A 46 5.44 1.30 2.49
CA VAL A 46 4.31 0.49 2.97
C VAL A 46 4.77 -0.96 3.04
N MET A 47 4.58 -1.58 4.20
CA MET A 47 4.82 -3.00 4.41
C MET A 47 3.48 -3.70 4.63
N LEU A 48 3.20 -4.69 3.79
CA LEU A 48 2.01 -5.53 3.82
C LEU A 48 2.40 -6.97 4.12
N TYR A 49 1.61 -7.63 4.94
CA TYR A 49 1.86 -9.01 5.40
C TYR A 49 0.77 -9.95 4.93
N ASP A 50 1.14 -11.21 4.68
CA ASP A 50 0.20 -12.27 4.28
C ASP A 50 -0.71 -11.88 3.11
N VAL A 51 -0.14 -11.15 2.14
CA VAL A 51 -0.84 -10.64 0.97
C VAL A 51 -1.37 -11.77 0.10
N ASP A 52 -2.66 -11.69 -0.23
CA ASP A 52 -3.32 -12.41 -1.32
C ASP A 52 -3.13 -11.62 -2.62
N MET A 53 -2.22 -12.10 -3.47
CA MET A 53 -1.87 -11.41 -4.72
C MET A 53 -3.02 -11.35 -5.73
N GLN A 54 -3.90 -12.35 -5.73
CA GLN A 54 -5.02 -12.37 -6.66
C GLN A 54 -6.03 -11.28 -6.28
N ARG A 55 -6.43 -11.24 -5.00
CA ARG A 55 -7.35 -10.20 -4.51
C ARG A 55 -6.74 -8.81 -4.54
N MET A 56 -5.42 -8.69 -4.30
CA MET A 56 -4.73 -7.43 -4.46
C MET A 56 -4.81 -6.93 -5.90
N GLN A 57 -4.63 -7.79 -6.90
CA GLN A 57 -4.77 -7.41 -8.31
C GLN A 57 -6.20 -6.97 -8.66
N GLU A 58 -7.20 -7.66 -8.13
CA GLU A 58 -8.62 -7.27 -8.28
C GLU A 58 -8.89 -5.89 -7.64
N LEU A 59 -8.41 -5.69 -6.41
CA LEU A 59 -8.54 -4.42 -5.69
C LEU A 59 -7.86 -3.26 -6.42
N MET A 60 -6.65 -3.46 -6.94
CA MET A 60 -5.92 -2.44 -7.70
C MET A 60 -6.60 -2.07 -9.02
N ASN A 61 -7.41 -2.96 -9.58
CA ASN A 61 -8.23 -2.71 -10.78
C ASN A 61 -9.63 -2.15 -10.45
N SER A 62 -9.97 -1.96 -9.18
CA SER A 62 -11.24 -1.34 -8.78
C SER A 62 -11.29 0.13 -9.20
N GLU A 63 -12.49 0.64 -9.47
CA GLU A 63 -12.70 2.06 -9.81
C GLU A 63 -12.19 2.99 -8.70
N PHE A 64 -12.33 2.59 -7.44
CA PHE A 64 -11.80 3.33 -6.30
C PHE A 64 -10.28 3.49 -6.39
N MET A 65 -9.54 2.39 -6.56
CA MET A 65 -8.09 2.44 -6.64
C MET A 65 -7.59 3.18 -7.88
N ILE A 66 -8.26 3.02 -9.03
CA ILE A 66 -7.95 3.79 -10.25
C ILE A 66 -8.11 5.29 -10.01
N THR A 67 -9.21 5.69 -9.37
CA THR A 67 -9.52 7.09 -9.07
C THR A 67 -8.50 7.67 -8.10
N VAL A 68 -8.27 7.01 -6.96
CA VAL A 68 -7.31 7.46 -5.94
C VAL A 68 -5.89 7.55 -6.50
N THR A 69 -5.46 6.56 -7.28
CA THR A 69 -4.13 6.55 -7.92
C THR A 69 -3.94 7.77 -8.82
N LYS A 70 -4.98 8.12 -9.61
CA LYS A 70 -4.92 9.27 -10.50
C LYS A 70 -4.97 10.60 -9.75
N GLU A 71 -5.90 10.76 -8.81
CA GLU A 71 -6.12 12.02 -8.08
C GLU A 71 -4.95 12.35 -7.17
N GLN A 72 -4.38 11.35 -6.48
CA GLN A 72 -3.28 11.54 -5.55
C GLN A 72 -1.90 11.34 -6.21
N GLN A 73 -1.87 11.13 -7.53
CA GLN A 73 -0.65 10.93 -8.33
C GLN A 73 0.25 9.83 -7.74
N ILE A 74 -0.36 8.70 -7.36
CA ILE A 74 0.36 7.61 -6.72
C ILE A 74 1.24 6.92 -7.77
N VAL A 75 2.53 6.78 -7.46
CA VAL A 75 3.48 6.00 -8.27
C VAL A 75 4.10 4.93 -7.38
N ASN A 76 4.10 3.68 -7.88
CA ASN A 76 4.86 2.60 -7.26
C ASN A 76 6.29 2.65 -7.79
N GLU A 77 7.21 3.12 -6.96
CA GLU A 77 8.62 3.28 -7.31
C GLU A 77 9.34 1.93 -7.25
N GLU A 78 9.09 1.17 -6.18
CA GLU A 78 9.79 -0.08 -5.89
C GLU A 78 8.83 -1.06 -5.19
N MET A 79 8.85 -2.32 -5.60
CA MET A 79 8.11 -3.42 -4.97
C MET A 79 9.02 -4.63 -4.78
N HIS A 80 9.12 -5.10 -3.54
CA HIS A 80 9.90 -6.28 -3.18
C HIS A 80 9.11 -7.22 -2.28
N SER A 81 9.34 -8.52 -2.42
CA SER A 81 8.90 -9.50 -1.44
C SER A 81 9.96 -9.71 -0.36
N PHE A 82 9.54 -10.06 0.84
CA PHE A 82 10.46 -10.38 1.93
C PHE A 82 9.95 -11.55 2.78
N THR A 83 10.87 -12.21 3.46
CA THR A 83 10.56 -13.25 4.46
C THR A 83 11.23 -12.91 5.77
N PRO A 84 10.65 -13.30 6.92
CA PRO A 84 11.32 -13.17 8.21
C PRO A 84 12.69 -13.87 8.15
N LEU A 85 13.67 -13.28 8.83
CA LEU A 85 14.94 -13.97 9.06
C LEU A 85 14.66 -15.22 9.90
N GLN A 86 15.30 -16.33 9.53
CA GLN A 86 15.34 -17.49 10.41
C GLN A 86 16.20 -17.15 11.64
N PRO A 87 15.78 -17.55 12.85
CA PRO A 87 16.55 -17.34 14.07
C PRO A 87 17.95 -17.97 14.00
#